data_AF-A0A9E5LNN7-F1
#
_entry.id   AF-A0A9E5LNN7-F1
#
_cell.length_a   1.000
_cell.length_b   1.000
_cell.length_c   1.000
_cell.angle_alpha   90.00
_cell.angle_beta   90.00
_cell.angle_gamma   90.00
#
_symmetry.space_group_name_H-M   'P 1'
#
loop_
_entity.id
_entity.type
_entity.pdbx_description
1 polymer ?
#
loop_
_entity_poly.entity_id
_entity_poly.type
_entity_poly.pdbx_seq_one_letter_code
_entity_poly.pdbx_strand_id
1 'polypeptide(L)' 'SETDAETARVAKVNFILVKGGYTEKDQNSIYHNHFINDFTEMNGILSKMKFLN' A
#
# COMPACT_ATOMS: atom_id res chain seq x y z
N SER A 1 2.32 3.29 8.02
CA SER A 1 3.55 4.04 8.26
C SER A 1 4.72 3.39 7.53
N GLU A 2 5.91 3.98 7.57
CA GLU A 2 7.18 3.44 7.07
C GLU A 2 7.51 2.11 7.74
N THR A 3 7.25 2.01 9.04
CA THR A 3 7.47 0.79 9.83
C THR A 3 6.59 -0.35 9.32
N ASP A 4 5.32 -0.06 9.03
CA ASP A 4 4.39 -1.06 8.50
C ASP A 4 4.79 -1.49 7.08
N ALA A 5 5.19 -0.53 6.24
CA ALA A 5 5.65 -0.77 4.88
C ALA A 5 6.88 -1.69 4.86
N GLU A 6 7.86 -1.41 5.72
CA GLU A 6 9.07 -2.22 5.82
C GLU A 6 8.78 -3.62 6.38
N THR A 7 7.89 -3.72 7.37
CA THR A 7 7.44 -5.00 7.91
C THR A 7 6.78 -5.86 6.83
N ALA A 8 5.87 -5.27 6.04
CA ALA A 8 5.22 -5.96 4.94
C ALA A 8 6.21 -6.37 3.84
N ARG A 9 7.17 -5.50 3.49
CA ARG A 9 8.23 -5.79 2.52
C ARG A 9 9.06 -7.01 2.94
N VAL A 10 9.50 -7.06 4.20
CA VAL A 10 10.29 -8.17 4.75
C VAL A 10 9.47 -9.46 4.80
N ALA A 11 8.19 -9.36 5.18
CA ALA A 11 7.26 -10.49 5.20
C ALA A 11 6.79 -10.94 3.80
N LYS A 12 7.17 -10.22 2.74
CA LYS A 12 6.72 -10.44 1.35
C LYS A 12 5.19 -10.43 1.21
N VAL A 13 4.54 -9.53 1.94
CA VAL A 13 3.09 -9.29 1.89
C VAL A 13 2.81 -8.04 1.06
N ASN A 14 1.75 -8.05 0.26
CA ASN A 14 1.32 -6.86 -0.48
C ASN A 14 0.94 -5.73 0.49
N PHE A 15 1.54 -4.56 0.29
CA PHE A 15 1.33 -3.37 1.09
C PHE A 15 0.61 -2.28 0.28
N ILE A 16 -0.44 -1.72 0.86
CA ILE A 16 -1.20 -0.59 0.30
C ILE A 16 -0.95 0.62 1.20
N LEU A 17 -0.35 1.67 0.63
CA LEU A 17 -0.17 2.95 1.30
C LEU A 17 -1.34 3.86 0.96
N VAL A 18 -1.99 4.43 1.99
CA VAL A 18 -3.10 5.39 1.82
C VAL A 18 -2.55 6.80 1.94
N LYS A 19 -2.89 7.66 0.98
CA LYS A 19 -2.52 9.07 0.96
C LYS A 19 -3.03 9.79 2.20
N GLY A 20 -2.22 10.74 2.68
CA GLY A 20 -2.56 11.54 3.86
C GLY A 20 -2.55 10.78 5.19
N GLY A 21 -2.06 9.53 5.22
CA GLY A 21 -1.78 8.82 6.47
C GLY A 21 -0.62 9.45 7.26
N TYR A 22 -0.55 9.15 8.56
CA TYR A 22 0.53 9.62 9.42
C TYR A 22 1.85 8.92 9.08
N THR A 23 2.81 9.71 8.60
CA THR A 23 4.15 9.28 8.17
C THR A 23 5.16 10.36 8.56
N GLU A 24 6.37 9.96 8.96
CA GLU A 24 7.47 10.90 9.24
C GLU A 24 8.25 11.25 7.97
N LYS A 25 8.26 10.34 6.98
CA LYS A 25 8.88 10.50 5.67
C LYS A 25 7.84 10.93 4.64
N ASP A 26 8.37 11.47 3.54
CA ASP A 26 7.59 11.73 2.34
C ASP A 26 6.99 10.43 1.79
N GLN A 27 5.71 10.45 1.45
CA GLN A 27 4.95 9.27 1.03
C GLN A 27 5.52 8.60 -0.23
N ASN A 28 6.21 9.35 -1.09
CA ASN A 28 6.88 8.80 -2.27
C ASN A 28 8.15 8.00 -1.92
N SER A 29 8.71 8.21 -0.73
CA SER A 29 9.90 7.49 -0.24
C SER A 29 9.58 6.23 0.56
N ILE A 30 8.29 5.96 0.81
CA ILE A 30 7.83 4.82 1.59
C ILE A 30 7.58 3.65 0.64
N TYR A 31 8.09 2.45 0.95
CA TYR A 31 7.80 1.26 0.15
C TYR A 31 6.29 0.98 0.10
N HIS A 32 5.77 0.68 -1.09
CA HIS A 32 4.39 0.24 -1.28
C HIS A 32 4.21 -0.51 -2.60
N ASN A 33 3.33 -1.51 -2.61
CA ASN A 33 2.91 -2.18 -3.84
C ASN A 33 1.82 -1.36 -4.54
N HIS A 34 0.97 -0.69 -3.75
CA HIS A 34 -0.09 0.18 -4.22
C HIS A 34 -0.13 1.45 -3.40
N PHE A 35 -0.42 2.57 -4.07
CA PHE A 35 -0.68 3.85 -3.44
C PHE A 35 -2.10 4.29 -3.83
N ILE A 36 -2.95 4.55 -2.83
CA ILE A 36 -4.35 4.91 -3.04
C ILE A 36 -4.68 6.24 -2.39
N ASN A 37 -5.58 7.02 -2.99
CA ASN A 37 -6.04 8.27 -2.38
C ASN A 37 -6.95 8.01 -1.18
N ASP A 38 -7.84 7.03 -1.30
CA ASP A 38 -8.76 6.60 -0.26
C ASP A 38 -9.24 5.15 -0.50
N PHE A 39 -10.06 4.64 0.42
CA PHE A 39 -10.52 3.25 0.41
C PHE A 39 -11.50 2.91 -0.72
N THR A 40 -12.04 3.89 -1.46
CA THR A 40 -12.93 3.61 -2.60
C THR A 40 -12.18 2.95 -3.76
N GLU A 41 -10.87 3.22 -3.89
CA GLU A 41 -10.00 2.62 -4.89
C GLU A 41 -9.67 1.13 -4.60
N MET A 42 -9.94 0.65 -3.38
CA MET A 42 -9.61 -0.71 -2.94
C MET A 42 -10.31 -1.79 -3.77
N ASN A 43 -11.56 -1.55 -4.17
CA ASN A 43 -12.31 -2.48 -5.02
C ASN A 43 -11.64 -2.70 -6.38
N GLY A 44 -11.01 -1.66 -6.94
CA GLY A 44 -10.26 -1.75 -8.20
C GLY A 44 -9.00 -2.60 -8.06
N ILE A 45 -8.29 -2.47 -6.94
CA ILE A 45 -7.10 -3.28 -6.62
C ILE A 45 -7.48 -4.75 -6.44
N LEU A 46 -8.49 -5.02 -5.60
CA LEU A 46 -8.95 -6.38 -5.32
C LEU A 46 -9.45 -7.09 -6.58
N SER A 47 -10.12 -6.36 -7.47
CA SER A 47 -10.56 -6.91 -8.76
C SER A 47 -9.36 -7.34 -9.60
N LYS A 48 -8.34 -6.49 -9.76
CA LYS A 48 -7.12 -6.83 -10.52
C LYS A 48 -6.38 -8.04 -9.94
N MET A 49 -6.31 -8.16 -8.61
CA MET A 49 -5.68 -9.30 -7.94
C MET A 49 -6.43 -10.62 -8.19
N LYS A 50 -7.76 -10.59 -8.24
CA LYS A 50 -8.58 -11.81 -8.48
C LYS A 50 -8.39 -12.41 -9.87
N PHE A 51 -7.98 -11.61 -10.87
CA PHE A 51 -7.75 -12.07 -12.24
C PHE A 51 -6.31 -12.55 -12.50
N LEU A 52 -5.45 -12.57 -11.48
CA LEU A 52 -4.05 -13.00 -11.57
C LEU A 52 -3.82 -14.42 -11.01
N ASN A 53 -4.88 -15.15 -10.64
CA ASN A 53 -4.82 -16.53 -10.16
C ASN A 53 -5.24 -17.54 -11.22
#